data_AF-A0A432YBN3-F1
#
_entry.id   AF-A0A432YBN3-F1
#
_cell.length_a   1.000
_cell.length_b   1.000
_cell.length_c   1.000
_cell.angle_alpha   90.00
_cell.angle_beta   90.00
_cell.angle_gamma   90.00
#
_symmetry.space_group_name_H-M   'P 1'
#
loop_
_entity.id
_entity.type
_entity.pdbx_description
1 polymer ?
#
loop_
_entity_poly.entity_id
_entity_poly.type
_entity_poly.pdbx_seq_one_letter_code
_entity_poly.pdbx_strand_id
1 'polypeptide(L)'
;MKNRLNSLYARGHVLVESLIVAGLWVILLLSLADVLLPAVNLSETTLVQQRHRIFTDPLDSENLTRSRDYTSAKVSQRLLDPLDKLVKNNLEVNNLVKTKQEKPLWVMAQLRDDWAAKEDAELRDRPAGWVLNRVLDMNWLNAVRDIIAILPFAREFSSSSLIWGHIDDEVVPEEEEKCSRIFQWLC
;
A
#
# COMPACT_ATOMS: atom_id res chain seq x y z
N MET A 1 -30.88 74.07 -23.07
CA MET A 1 -31.64 72.82 -23.29
C MET A 1 -30.76 71.63 -23.70
N LYS A 2 -29.77 71.78 -24.59
CA LYS A 2 -28.84 70.70 -25.02
C LYS A 2 -28.16 69.92 -23.88
N ASN A 3 -27.72 70.58 -22.81
CA ASN A 3 -27.05 69.90 -21.69
C ASN A 3 -27.96 68.97 -20.86
N ARG A 4 -29.28 69.19 -20.85
CA ARG A 4 -30.22 68.30 -20.12
C ARG A 4 -30.53 67.02 -20.90
N LEU A 5 -30.58 67.10 -22.23
CA LEU A 5 -30.77 65.94 -23.12
C LEU A 5 -29.57 64.99 -23.08
N ASN A 6 -28.34 65.51 -23.11
CA ASN A 6 -27.13 64.68 -23.01
C ASN A 6 -27.00 64.02 -21.62
N SER A 7 -27.40 64.71 -20.55
CA SER A 7 -27.44 64.13 -19.20
C SER A 7 -28.45 63.00 -19.04
N LEU A 8 -29.61 63.09 -19.71
CA LEU A 8 -30.61 62.02 -19.72
C LEU A 8 -30.12 60.80 -20.52
N TYR A 9 -29.47 61.03 -21.67
CA TYR A 9 -28.88 59.97 -22.48
C TYR A 9 -27.77 59.22 -21.74
N ALA A 10 -26.88 59.94 -21.06
CA ALA A 10 -25.81 59.35 -20.26
C ALA A 10 -26.36 58.51 -19.08
N ARG A 11 -27.44 58.96 -18.43
CA ARG A 11 -28.11 58.18 -17.37
C ARG A 11 -28.78 56.91 -17.89
N GLY A 12 -29.38 56.96 -19.08
CA GLY A 12 -29.97 55.79 -19.73
C GLY A 12 -28.92 54.75 -20.10
N HIS A 13 -27.76 55.19 -20.62
CA HIS A 13 -26.65 54.30 -20.97
C HIS A 13 -26.10 53.56 -19.75
N VAL A 14 -25.85 54.29 -18.66
CA VAL A 14 -25.35 53.70 -17.39
C VAL A 14 -26.34 52.67 -16.82
N LEU A 15 -27.65 52.92 -16.93
CA LEU A 15 -28.67 51.95 -16.51
C LEU A 15 -28.62 50.67 -17.35
N VAL A 16 -28.51 50.79 -18.67
CA VAL A 16 -28.42 49.62 -19.57
C VAL A 16 -27.14 48.82 -19.31
N GLU A 17 -25.99 49.48 -19.17
CA GLU A 17 -24.73 48.82 -18.83
C GLU A 17 -24.79 48.11 -17.47
N SER A 18 -25.39 48.74 -16.47
CA SER A 18 -25.57 48.13 -15.14
C SER A 18 -26.47 46.89 -15.20
N LEU A 19 -27.52 46.91 -16.05
CA LEU A 19 -28.42 45.78 -16.24
C LEU A 19 -27.70 44.61 -16.92
N ILE A 20 -26.86 44.89 -17.92
CA ILE A 20 -26.07 43.87 -18.61
C ILE A 20 -25.07 43.23 -17.64
N VAL A 21 -24.35 44.04 -16.85
CA VAL A 21 -23.40 43.55 -15.86
C VAL A 21 -24.11 42.72 -14.78
N ALA A 22 -25.26 43.19 -14.29
CA ALA A 22 -26.07 42.43 -13.33
C ALA A 22 -26.55 41.10 -13.92
N GLY A 23 -26.97 41.10 -15.19
CA GLY A 23 -27.36 39.87 -15.91
C GLY A 23 -26.21 38.88 -16.03
N LEU A 24 -25.02 39.35 -16.40
CA LEU A 24 -23.81 38.51 -16.45
C LEU A 24 -23.44 37.93 -15.09
N TRP A 25 -23.57 38.74 -14.01
CA TRP A 25 -23.36 38.26 -12.65
C TRP A 25 -24.35 37.16 -12.25
N VAL A 26 -25.63 37.31 -12.60
CA VAL A 26 -26.64 36.29 -12.33
C VAL A 26 -26.31 35.00 -13.09
N ILE A 27 -25.96 35.09 -14.38
CA ILE A 27 -25.57 33.91 -15.18
C ILE A 27 -24.33 33.24 -14.58
N LEU A 28 -23.33 34.01 -14.15
CA LEU A 28 -22.13 33.48 -13.50
C LEU A 28 -22.45 32.75 -12.20
N LEU A 29 -23.29 33.36 -11.34
CA LEU A 29 -23.70 32.75 -10.07
C LEU A 29 -24.50 31.46 -10.28
N LEU A 30 -25.40 31.45 -11.27
CA LEU A 30 -26.16 30.26 -11.64
C LEU A 30 -25.23 29.17 -12.19
N SER A 31 -24.28 29.50 -13.06
CA SER A 31 -23.29 28.55 -13.57
C SER A 31 -22.41 27.98 -12.45
N LEU A 32 -22.04 28.80 -11.46
CA LEU A 32 -21.28 28.35 -10.31
C LEU A 32 -22.09 27.35 -9.47
N ALA A 33 -23.38 27.63 -9.26
CA ALA A 33 -24.26 26.77 -8.50
C ALA A 33 -24.55 25.44 -9.22
N ASP A 34 -24.85 25.49 -10.53
CA ASP A 34 -25.32 24.32 -11.28
C ASP A 34 -24.18 23.44 -11.83
N VAL A 35 -22.98 24.00 -12.00
CA VAL A 35 -21.86 23.26 -12.60
C VAL A 35 -20.73 23.06 -11.60
N LEU A 36 -20.27 24.11 -10.93
CA LEU A 36 -19.07 24.02 -10.10
C LEU A 36 -19.35 23.26 -8.79
N LEU A 37 -20.40 23.62 -8.06
CA LEU A 37 -20.74 22.94 -6.80
C LEU A 37 -20.94 21.42 -6.96
N PRO A 38 -21.74 20.92 -7.93
CA PRO A 38 -21.89 19.48 -8.09
C PRO A 38 -20.61 18.81 -8.59
N ALA A 39 -19.81 19.47 -9.45
CA ALA A 39 -18.53 18.91 -9.88
C ALA A 39 -17.53 18.76 -8.72
N VAL A 40 -17.48 19.75 -7.81
CA VAL A 40 -16.64 19.69 -6.61
C VAL A 40 -17.10 18.58 -5.68
N ASN A 41 -18.40 18.49 -5.39
CA ASN A 41 -18.95 17.46 -4.51
C ASN A 41 -18.74 16.04 -5.09
N LEU A 42 -18.91 15.87 -6.40
CA LEU A 42 -18.64 14.60 -7.08
C LEU A 42 -17.15 14.24 -7.02
N SER A 43 -16.27 15.24 -7.17
CA SER A 43 -14.83 15.04 -7.06
C SER A 43 -14.38 14.65 -5.64
N GLU A 44 -14.95 15.30 -4.63
CA GLU A 44 -14.65 15.00 -3.21
C GLU A 44 -15.16 13.61 -2.82
N THR A 45 -16.40 13.27 -3.17
CA THR A 45 -16.97 11.96 -2.85
C THR A 45 -16.22 10.83 -3.55
N THR A 46 -15.84 11.01 -4.81
CA THR A 46 -15.02 10.01 -5.54
C THR A 46 -13.64 9.85 -4.93
N LEU A 47 -12.99 10.94 -4.52
CA LEU A 47 -11.69 10.92 -3.82
C LEU A 47 -11.79 10.14 -2.50
N VAL A 48 -12.79 10.44 -1.67
CA VAL A 48 -13.00 9.79 -0.37
C VAL A 48 -13.29 8.30 -0.56
N GLN A 49 -14.13 7.94 -1.54
CA GLN A 49 -14.44 6.54 -1.84
C GLN A 49 -13.21 5.76 -2.33
N GLN A 50 -12.41 6.34 -3.23
CA GLN A 50 -11.19 5.71 -3.71
C GLN A 50 -10.15 5.54 -2.60
N ARG A 51 -9.98 6.57 -1.77
CA ARG A 51 -9.14 6.49 -0.58
C ARG A 51 -9.62 5.38 0.35
N HIS A 52 -10.91 5.34 0.66
CA HIS A 52 -11.45 4.31 1.52
C HIS A 52 -11.13 2.92 0.97
N ARG A 53 -11.45 2.64 -0.31
CA ARG A 53 -11.18 1.34 -0.94
C ARG A 53 -9.71 0.92 -0.89
N ILE A 54 -8.78 1.83 -1.16
CA ILE A 54 -7.35 1.50 -1.19
C ILE A 54 -6.82 1.23 0.22
N PHE A 55 -7.16 2.10 1.17
CA PHE A 55 -6.55 2.12 2.51
C PHE A 55 -7.29 1.28 3.57
N THR A 56 -8.46 0.70 3.26
CA THR A 56 -9.15 -0.20 4.18
C THR A 56 -8.69 -1.65 4.07
N ASP A 57 -8.74 -2.32 5.22
CA ASP A 57 -8.65 -3.77 5.32
C ASP A 57 -10.04 -4.37 5.58
N PRO A 58 -10.44 -5.46 4.88
CA PRO A 58 -9.67 -6.24 3.90
C PRO A 58 -9.67 -5.64 2.48
N LEU A 59 -8.71 -6.06 1.67
CA LEU A 59 -8.53 -5.57 0.30
C LEU A 59 -9.72 -5.95 -0.62
N ASP A 60 -10.31 -4.96 -1.28
CA ASP A 60 -11.33 -5.16 -2.32
C ASP A 60 -10.70 -5.71 -3.62
N SER A 61 -10.68 -7.03 -3.76
CA SER A 61 -10.08 -7.72 -4.92
C SER A 61 -10.86 -7.55 -6.23
N GLU A 62 -12.12 -7.11 -6.18
CA GLU A 62 -12.92 -6.86 -7.37
C GLU A 62 -12.48 -5.59 -8.08
N ASN A 63 -12.22 -4.52 -7.33
CA ASN A 63 -11.91 -3.20 -7.89
C ASN A 63 -10.42 -2.84 -7.87
N LEU A 64 -9.60 -3.55 -7.10
CA LEU A 64 -8.18 -3.28 -6.95
C LEU A 64 -7.32 -4.34 -7.64
N THR A 65 -6.20 -3.89 -8.20
CA THR A 65 -5.15 -4.74 -8.76
C THR A 65 -3.88 -4.59 -7.94
N ARG A 66 -3.22 -5.73 -7.73
CA ARG A 66 -1.85 -5.78 -7.24
C ARG A 66 -0.89 -5.68 -8.41
N SER A 67 0.23 -5.02 -8.19
CA SER A 67 1.27 -4.81 -9.19
C SER A 67 2.65 -4.76 -8.54
N ARG A 68 3.67 -4.88 -9.38
CA ARG A 68 5.10 -4.71 -9.06
C ARG A 68 5.72 -3.57 -9.86
N ASP A 69 4.89 -2.72 -10.46
CA ASP A 69 5.35 -1.72 -11.41
C ASP A 69 5.92 -0.48 -10.70
N TYR A 70 6.96 -0.69 -9.90
CA TYR A 70 7.71 0.37 -9.25
C TYR A 70 9.20 -0.04 -9.15
N THR A 71 10.08 0.97 -9.06
CA THR A 71 11.53 0.77 -9.24
C THR A 71 12.12 -0.18 -8.21
N SER A 72 11.79 -0.02 -6.93
CA SER A 72 12.33 -0.90 -5.88
C SER A 72 11.86 -2.34 -6.03
N ALA A 73 10.59 -2.62 -6.36
CA ALA A 73 10.14 -3.99 -6.66
C ALA A 73 10.96 -4.64 -7.78
N LYS A 74 11.22 -3.92 -8.87
CA LYS A 74 12.00 -4.43 -10.01
C LYS A 74 13.45 -4.74 -9.63
N VAL A 75 14.05 -3.93 -8.76
CA VAL A 75 15.43 -4.14 -8.27
C VAL A 75 15.47 -5.30 -7.28
N SER A 76 14.58 -5.28 -6.28
CA SER A 76 14.47 -6.33 -5.27
C SER A 76 14.23 -7.68 -5.93
N GLN A 77 13.38 -7.76 -6.95
CA GLN A 77 13.16 -9.00 -7.69
C GLN A 77 14.45 -9.58 -8.28
N ARG A 78 15.33 -8.76 -8.88
CA ARG A 78 16.58 -9.25 -9.45
C ARG A 78 17.53 -9.84 -8.40
N LEU A 79 17.47 -9.30 -7.18
CA LEU A 79 18.30 -9.76 -6.06
C LEU A 79 17.65 -10.95 -5.34
N LEU A 80 16.33 -10.94 -5.17
CA LEU A 80 15.59 -11.92 -4.39
C LEU A 80 15.24 -13.16 -5.21
N ASP A 81 14.96 -13.07 -6.51
CA ASP A 81 14.60 -14.24 -7.34
C ASP A 81 15.63 -15.40 -7.26
N PRO A 82 16.96 -15.13 -7.23
CA PRO A 82 17.95 -16.17 -6.96
C PRO A 82 17.90 -16.68 -5.52
N LEU A 83 17.76 -15.79 -4.53
CA LEU A 83 17.70 -16.18 -3.12
C LEU A 83 16.45 -17.01 -2.80
N ASP A 84 15.29 -16.67 -3.37
CA ASP A 84 14.02 -17.40 -3.18
C ASP A 84 14.08 -18.83 -3.75
N LYS A 85 15.05 -19.14 -4.63
CA LYS A 85 15.32 -20.51 -5.09
C LYS A 85 16.17 -21.30 -4.10
N LEU A 86 17.07 -20.64 -3.37
CA LEU A 86 17.95 -21.25 -2.38
C LEU A 86 17.30 -21.34 -1.00
N VAL A 87 16.44 -20.37 -0.71
CA VAL A 87 15.74 -20.19 0.55
C VAL A 87 14.25 -20.19 0.24
N LYS A 88 13.46 -21.02 0.92
CA LYS A 88 11.99 -20.92 0.88
C LYS A 88 11.56 -19.63 1.58
N ASN A 89 11.65 -18.52 0.87
CA ASN A 89 11.25 -17.22 1.34
C ASN A 89 10.14 -16.72 0.42
N ASN A 90 8.99 -16.40 1.01
CA ASN A 90 7.83 -15.91 0.27
C ASN A 90 7.66 -14.41 0.55
N LEU A 91 8.62 -13.60 0.07
CA LEU A 91 8.45 -12.15 0.10
C LEU A 91 7.47 -11.73 -0.99
N GLU A 92 6.29 -11.27 -0.59
CA GLU A 92 5.33 -10.75 -1.54
C GLU A 92 5.79 -9.37 -2.05
N VAL A 93 6.51 -9.36 -3.18
CA VAL A 93 6.93 -8.12 -3.86
C VAL A 93 5.75 -7.49 -4.62
N ASN A 94 4.66 -8.24 -4.86
CA ASN A 94 3.40 -7.81 -5.49
C ASN A 94 2.51 -6.95 -4.57
N ASN A 95 3.08 -5.94 -3.93
CA ASN A 95 2.43 -5.19 -2.87
C ASN A 95 1.96 -3.78 -3.27
N LEU A 96 2.13 -3.38 -4.54
CA LEU A 96 1.55 -2.13 -5.04
C LEU A 96 0.08 -2.35 -5.38
N VAL A 97 -0.81 -1.73 -4.62
CA VAL A 97 -2.25 -1.75 -4.85
C VAL A 97 -2.66 -0.51 -5.64
N LYS A 98 -3.39 -0.71 -6.73
CA LYS A 98 -3.95 0.35 -7.58
C LYS A 98 -5.36 0.01 -8.06
N THR A 99 -6.16 1.02 -8.35
CA THR A 99 -7.51 0.85 -8.93
C THR A 99 -7.43 0.24 -10.33
N LYS A 100 -8.33 -0.70 -10.66
CA LYS A 100 -8.42 -1.35 -11.99
C LYS A 100 -8.85 -0.44 -13.14
N GLN A 101 -9.32 0.77 -12.84
CA GLN A 101 -9.85 1.69 -13.85
C GLN A 101 -8.75 2.20 -14.78
N GLU A 102 -9.03 2.22 -16.09
CA GLU A 102 -8.07 2.66 -17.12
C GLU A 102 -7.77 4.17 -17.03
N LYS A 103 -8.77 4.98 -16.64
CA LYS A 103 -8.66 6.44 -16.46
C LYS A 103 -9.41 6.88 -15.19
N PRO A 104 -8.83 6.70 -14.00
CA PRO A 104 -9.45 7.18 -12.78
C PRO A 104 -9.36 8.71 -12.70
N LEU A 105 -10.39 9.35 -12.12
CA LEU A 105 -10.38 10.80 -11.87
C LEU A 105 -9.21 11.19 -10.94
N TRP A 106 -8.95 10.37 -9.93
CA TRP A 106 -7.80 10.49 -9.05
C TRP A 106 -6.93 9.25 -9.12
N VAL A 107 -5.64 9.45 -9.40
CA VAL A 107 -4.65 8.37 -9.39
C VAL A 107 -4.17 8.18 -7.96
N MET A 108 -4.55 7.06 -7.35
CA MET A 108 -4.09 6.65 -6.03
C MET A 108 -3.48 5.26 -6.10
N ALA A 109 -2.43 5.07 -5.32
CA ALA A 109 -1.82 3.78 -5.10
C ALA A 109 -1.32 3.70 -3.67
N GLN A 110 -1.28 2.48 -3.13
CA GLN A 110 -0.70 2.20 -1.82
C GLN A 110 0.28 1.05 -1.94
N LEU A 111 1.43 1.19 -1.31
CA LEU A 111 2.29 0.05 -1.00
C LEU A 111 1.80 -0.56 0.29
N ARG A 112 1.35 -1.81 0.23
CA ARG A 112 0.99 -2.56 1.43
C ARG A 112 2.19 -3.30 1.96
N ASP A 113 2.27 -3.41 3.27
CA ASP A 113 3.21 -4.32 3.91
C ASP A 113 2.47 -5.62 4.22
N ASP A 114 2.46 -6.51 3.24
CA ASP A 114 1.87 -7.85 3.41
C ASP A 114 2.92 -8.86 3.95
N TRP A 115 4.04 -8.39 4.51
CA TRP A 115 5.09 -9.25 5.08
C TRP A 115 4.75 -9.78 6.48
N ALA A 116 3.69 -9.26 7.10
CA ALA A 116 3.17 -9.78 8.36
C ALA A 116 2.81 -11.27 8.22
N ALA A 117 3.17 -12.07 9.24
CA ALA A 117 2.76 -13.46 9.33
C ALA A 117 1.25 -13.53 9.53
N LYS A 118 0.58 -14.38 8.73
CA LYS A 118 -0.86 -14.62 8.84
C LYS A 118 -1.18 -15.83 9.73
N GLU A 119 -0.20 -16.71 9.88
CA GLU A 119 -0.28 -17.95 10.66
C GLU A 119 0.96 -18.09 11.55
N ASP A 120 0.82 -18.74 12.71
CA ASP A 120 1.89 -18.90 13.69
C ASP A 120 3.10 -19.65 13.12
N ALA A 121 2.88 -20.61 12.22
CA ALA A 121 3.95 -21.32 11.52
C ALA A 121 4.82 -20.38 10.66
N GLU A 122 4.22 -19.32 10.09
CA GLU A 122 4.96 -18.34 9.29
C GLU A 122 5.87 -17.45 10.14
N LEU A 123 5.58 -17.27 11.43
CA LEU A 123 6.47 -16.54 12.36
C LEU A 123 7.82 -17.24 12.53
N ARG A 124 7.85 -18.57 12.42
CA ARG A 124 9.08 -19.38 12.49
C ARG A 124 9.77 -19.49 11.15
N ASP A 125 9.01 -19.86 10.13
CA ASP A 125 9.59 -20.29 8.86
C ASP A 125 10.10 -19.12 8.02
N ARG A 126 9.42 -17.96 8.06
CA ARG A 126 9.84 -16.77 7.28
C ARG A 126 11.20 -16.21 7.71
N PRO A 127 11.44 -15.83 8.99
CA PRO A 127 12.75 -15.32 9.40
C PRO A 127 13.84 -16.38 9.28
N ALA A 128 13.49 -17.66 9.46
CA ALA A 128 14.47 -18.73 9.42
C ALA A 128 15.00 -19.02 8.02
N GLY A 129 14.23 -18.68 6.97
CA GLY A 129 14.76 -18.67 5.62
C GLY A 129 15.99 -17.75 5.46
N TRP A 130 16.03 -16.61 6.14
CA TRP A 130 17.11 -15.63 5.99
C TRP A 130 18.39 -15.97 6.72
N VAL A 131 18.33 -16.97 7.60
CA VAL A 131 19.50 -17.43 8.33
C VAL A 131 20.25 -18.44 7.45
N LEU A 132 21.39 -18.02 6.91
CA LEU A 132 22.29 -18.88 6.11
C LEU A 132 22.59 -20.22 6.80
N ASN A 133 22.64 -20.24 8.14
CA ASN A 133 22.85 -21.48 8.89
C ASN A 133 21.71 -22.50 8.71
N ARG A 134 20.45 -22.08 8.49
CA ARG A 134 19.35 -23.01 8.17
C ARG A 134 19.45 -23.56 6.75
N VAL A 135 20.08 -22.84 5.82
CA VAL A 135 20.43 -23.38 4.48
C VAL A 135 21.50 -24.47 4.59
N LEU A 136 22.34 -24.44 5.62
CA LEU A 136 23.29 -25.52 5.89
C LEU A 136 22.61 -26.77 6.49
N ASP A 137 21.34 -26.65 6.91
CA ASP A 137 20.48 -27.75 7.36
C ASP A 137 19.80 -28.48 6.18
N MET A 138 20.44 -28.48 5.01
CA MET A 138 20.01 -29.29 3.87
C MET A 138 20.26 -30.78 4.15
N ASN A 139 19.31 -31.65 3.77
CA ASN A 139 19.35 -33.09 4.01
C ASN A 139 20.69 -33.77 3.63
N TRP A 140 21.38 -33.30 2.60
CA TRP A 140 22.66 -33.86 2.16
C TRP A 140 23.82 -33.50 3.10
N LEU A 141 23.82 -32.29 3.67
CA LEU A 141 24.81 -31.84 4.66
C LEU A 141 24.61 -32.57 5.97
N ASN A 142 23.36 -32.79 6.38
CA ASN A 142 23.05 -33.59 7.55
C ASN A 142 23.49 -35.05 7.41
N ALA A 143 23.32 -35.66 6.22
CA ALA A 143 23.83 -37.00 5.95
C ALA A 143 25.38 -37.07 6.06
N VAL A 144 26.10 -36.07 5.56
CA VAL A 144 27.56 -36.00 5.68
C VAL A 144 27.99 -35.82 7.15
N ARG A 145 27.29 -34.96 7.89
CA ARG A 145 27.55 -34.74 9.32
C ARG A 145 27.32 -35.99 10.14
N ASP A 146 26.27 -36.76 9.84
CA ASP A 146 25.98 -38.01 10.52
C ASP A 146 27.03 -39.09 10.22
N ILE A 147 27.60 -39.11 9.01
CA ILE A 147 28.74 -39.96 8.67
C ILE A 147 29.99 -39.56 9.46
N ILE A 148 30.28 -38.26 9.57
CA ILE A 148 31.43 -37.75 10.35
C ILE A 148 31.22 -38.03 11.84
N ALA A 149 29.99 -37.94 12.34
CA ALA A 149 29.63 -38.19 13.73
C ALA A 149 29.76 -39.66 14.16
N ILE A 150 30.02 -40.59 13.23
CA ILE A 150 30.41 -41.98 13.54
C ILE A 150 31.77 -41.99 14.28
N LEU A 151 32.62 -40.98 14.06
CA LEU A 151 33.89 -40.86 14.76
C LEU A 151 33.68 -40.42 16.23
N PRO A 152 34.37 -41.04 17.20
CA PRO A 152 34.12 -40.83 18.62
C PRO A 152 34.39 -39.40 19.12
N PHE A 153 35.27 -38.64 18.45
CA PHE A 153 35.55 -37.24 18.76
C PHE A 153 34.63 -36.24 18.03
N ALA A 154 33.80 -36.71 17.10
CA ALA A 154 32.93 -35.87 16.28
C ALA A 154 31.43 -36.14 16.52
N ARG A 155 31.07 -36.92 17.54
CA ARG A 155 29.67 -37.21 17.90
C ARG A 155 28.82 -35.96 18.11
N GLU A 156 29.41 -34.88 18.62
CA GLU A 156 28.75 -33.59 18.84
C GLU A 156 28.33 -32.90 17.54
N PHE A 157 28.90 -33.29 16.40
CA PHE A 157 28.53 -32.75 15.09
C PHE A 157 27.31 -33.41 14.45
N SER A 158 26.72 -34.45 15.09
CA SER A 158 25.54 -35.12 14.56
C SER A 158 24.39 -34.15 14.31
N SER A 159 23.57 -34.46 13.31
CA SER A 159 22.39 -33.66 12.98
C SER A 159 21.41 -33.54 14.17
N SER A 160 21.38 -34.54 15.05
CA SER A 160 20.56 -34.57 16.26
C SER A 160 21.09 -33.72 17.43
N SER A 161 22.39 -33.44 17.48
CA SER A 161 23.02 -32.72 18.60
C SER A 161 23.23 -31.23 18.31
N LEU A 162 23.40 -30.87 17.04
CA LEU A 162 23.63 -29.50 16.61
C LEU A 162 22.61 -29.13 15.52
N ILE A 163 21.62 -28.33 15.90
CA ILE A 163 20.58 -27.81 15.01
C ILE A 163 21.03 -26.43 14.53
N TRP A 164 21.30 -26.31 13.23
CA TRP A 164 21.74 -25.03 12.66
C TRP A 164 20.54 -24.11 12.41
N GLY A 165 20.65 -22.84 12.82
CA GLY A 165 19.64 -21.83 12.50
C GLY A 165 18.28 -22.07 13.18
N HIS A 166 18.27 -22.70 14.36
CA HIS A 166 17.09 -22.76 15.21
C HIS A 166 16.63 -21.34 15.55
N ILE A 167 15.40 -21.01 15.15
CA ILE A 167 14.72 -19.78 15.52
C ILE A 167 13.64 -20.17 16.51
N ASP A 168 13.77 -19.61 17.70
CA ASP A 168 12.83 -19.78 18.80
C ASP A 168 11.60 -18.88 18.56
N ASP A 169 10.42 -19.51 18.51
CA ASP A 169 9.11 -18.86 18.42
C ASP A 169 8.60 -18.32 19.75
N GLU A 170 9.13 -18.79 20.88
CA GLU A 170 8.67 -18.42 22.23
C GLU A 170 9.29 -17.12 22.75
N VAL A 171 10.09 -16.41 21.95
CA VAL A 171 10.76 -15.16 22.36
C VAL A 171 9.80 -13.96 22.42
N VAL A 172 8.57 -14.10 21.90
CA VAL A 172 7.51 -13.11 22.09
C VAL A 172 6.78 -13.45 23.39
N PRO A 173 6.91 -12.65 24.47
CA PRO A 173 6.22 -12.93 25.72
C PRO A 173 4.69 -12.94 25.50
N GLU A 174 3.99 -13.93 26.07
CA GLU A 174 2.52 -14.09 25.98
C GLU A 174 1.74 -12.81 26.36
N GLU A 175 2.38 -11.90 27.12
CA GLU A 175 1.81 -10.62 27.52
C GLU A 175 1.59 -9.64 26.35
N GLU A 176 2.26 -9.82 25.21
CA GLU A 176 2.12 -8.99 24.01
C GLU A 176 1.06 -9.51 23.01
N GLU A 177 0.49 -10.70 23.21
CA GLU A 177 -0.60 -11.21 22.36
C GLU A 177 -1.86 -10.34 22.40
N LYS A 178 -2.02 -9.50 23.43
CA LYS A 178 -3.12 -8.53 23.50
C LYS A 178 -3.00 -7.38 22.50
N CYS A 179 -1.82 -7.14 21.93
CA CYS A 179 -1.55 -6.02 21.04
C CYS A 179 -1.33 -6.41 19.57
N SER A 180 -1.44 -7.70 19.22
CA SER A 180 -1.08 -8.21 17.88
C SER A 180 -2.26 -8.43 16.92
N ARG A 181 -3.50 -8.24 17.39
CA ARG A 181 -4.67 -8.28 16.50
C ARG A 181 -5.17 -6.87 16.19
N ILE A 182 -4.68 -6.34 15.07
CA ILE A 182 -5.39 -5.43 14.15
C ILE A 182 -5.16 -3.92 14.34
N PHE A 183 -4.97 -3.35 15.53
CA PHE A 183 -4.61 -1.92 15.72
C PHE A 183 -4.20 -1.69 17.18
N GLN A 184 -3.34 -0.71 17.45
CA GLN A 184 -3.57 0.22 18.57
C GLN A 184 -2.64 1.43 18.43
N TRP A 185 -3.16 2.57 17.95
CA TRP A 185 -2.53 3.90 18.12
C TRP A 185 -2.50 4.35 19.60
N LEU A 186 -2.40 3.41 20.54
CA LEU A 186 -2.77 3.58 21.95
C LEU A 186 -2.09 2.60 22.92
N CYS A 187 -1.04 1.89 22.49
CA CYS A 187 -0.16 1.15 23.40
C CYS A 187 1.29 1.57 23.15
#